data_AF-A0A975XR92-F1
#
_entry.id   AF-A0A975XR92-F1
#
_cell.length_a   1.000
_cell.length_b   1.000
_cell.length_c   1.000
_cell.angle_alpha   90.00
_cell.angle_beta   90.00
_cell.angle_gamma   90.00
#
_symmetry.space_group_name_H-M   'P 1'
#
loop_
_entity.id
_entity.type
_entity.pdbx_description
1 polymer ?
#
loop_
_entity_poly.entity_id
_entity_poly.type
_entity_poly.pdbx_seq_one_letter_code
_entity_poly.pdbx_strand_id
1 'polypeptide(L)' 'MTSEANEPTGQGTLLPRLGLIEDQPLEARAAAYVQLHDELRIRLEGGDVAATRG' A
#
# COMPACT_ATOMS: atom_id res chain seq x y z
N MET A 1 3.89 17.22 -23.22
CA MET A 1 4.93 16.47 -22.50
C MET A 1 5.13 17.14 -21.15
N THR A 2 4.17 16.98 -20.24
CA THR A 2 4.31 17.42 -18.86
C THR A 2 4.55 16.15 -18.05
N SER A 3 5.73 16.07 -17.46
CA SER A 3 6.12 15.02 -16.54
C SER A 3 5.04 14.88 -15.47
N GLU A 4 4.24 13.83 -15.55
CA GLU A 4 3.57 13.27 -14.38
C GLU A 4 4.70 12.85 -13.44
N ALA A 5 5.04 13.76 -12.53
CA ALA A 5 5.80 13.41 -11.36
C ALA A 5 5.07 12.21 -10.77
N ASN A 6 5.73 11.06 -10.83
CA ASN A 6 5.42 9.85 -10.10
C ASN A 6 5.44 10.24 -8.61
N GLU A 7 4.36 10.86 -8.14
CA GLU A 7 4.10 10.96 -6.72
C GLU A 7 4.15 9.51 -6.22
N PRO A 8 4.88 9.21 -5.14
CA PRO A 8 4.89 7.88 -4.55
C PRO A 8 3.55 7.62 -3.82
N THR A 9 2.43 7.99 -4.44
CA THR A 9 1.07 7.81 -3.98
C THR A 9 0.64 6.36 -4.20
N GLY A 10 1.26 5.46 -3.44
CA GLY A 10 0.70 4.19 -2.95
C GLY A 10 0.44 3.05 -3.94
N GLN A 11 0.00 3.33 -5.15
CA GLN A 11 -0.38 2.30 -6.12
C GLN A 11 0.85 1.77 -6.87
N GLY A 12 1.82 2.63 -7.19
CA GLY A 12 3.09 2.24 -7.82
C GLY A 12 4.03 1.44 -6.90
N THR A 13 3.79 1.43 -5.58
CA THR A 13 4.68 0.80 -4.59
C THR A 13 4.11 -0.49 -3.98
N LEU A 14 2.83 -0.81 -4.21
CA LEU A 14 2.18 -2.01 -3.66
C LEU A 14 2.74 -3.30 -4.25
N LEU A 15 2.87 -3.37 -5.58
CA LEU A 15 3.36 -4.57 -6.27
C LEU A 15 4.81 -4.95 -5.87
N PRO A 16 5.78 -4.00 -5.82
CA PRO A 16 7.10 -4.28 -5.27
C PRO A 16 7.05 -4.82 -3.83
N ARG A 17 6.18 -4.24 -2.99
CA ARG A 17 6.07 -4.63 -1.59
C ARG A 17 5.45 -6.01 -1.41
N LEU A 18 4.48 -6.38 -2.25
CA LEU A 18 3.95 -7.75 -2.30
C LEU A 18 5.03 -8.75 -2.71
N GLY A 19 5.86 -8.42 -3.70
CA GLY A 19 7.00 -9.26 -4.09
C GLY A 19 7.92 -9.60 -2.91
N LEU A 20 8.27 -8.60 -2.10
CA LEU A 20 9.09 -8.81 -0.89
C LEU A 20 8.41 -9.68 0.17
N ILE A 21 7.09 -9.77 0.20
CA ILE A 21 6.35 -10.67 1.10
C ILE A 21 6.37 -12.09 0.53
N GLU A 22 6.13 -12.24 -0.77
CA GLU A 22 6.15 -13.54 -1.46
C GLU A 22 7.51 -14.24 -1.36
N ASP A 23 8.61 -13.47 -1.31
CA ASP A 23 9.97 -13.99 -1.15
C ASP A 23 10.29 -14.52 0.26
N GLN A 24 9.40 -14.30 1.24
CA GLN A 24 9.56 -14.81 2.61
C GLN A 24 9.12 -16.27 2.74
N PRO A 25 9.63 -17.00 3.76
CA PRO A 25 9.10 -18.32 4.09
C PRO A 25 7.59 -18.29 4.33
N LEU A 26 6.91 -19.39 3.97
CA LEU A 26 5.45 -19.48 3.99
C LEU A 26 4.85 -19.14 5.36
N GLU A 27 5.53 -19.54 6.43
CA GLU A 27 5.11 -19.32 7.81
C GLU A 27 5.11 -17.82 8.20
N ALA A 28 5.97 -17.01 7.57
CA ALA A 28 6.09 -15.57 7.84
C ALA A 28 5.10 -14.72 7.03
N ARG A 29 4.67 -15.21 5.87
CA ARG A 29 3.83 -14.47 4.92
C ARG A 29 2.51 -14.01 5.52
N ALA A 30 1.84 -14.86 6.28
CA ALA A 30 0.54 -14.52 6.88
C ALA A 30 0.62 -13.28 7.77
N ALA A 31 1.64 -13.19 8.63
CA ALA A 31 1.85 -12.04 9.50
C ALA A 31 2.17 -10.76 8.69
N ALA A 32 2.99 -10.89 7.64
CA ALA A 32 3.34 -9.77 6.77
C ALA A 32 2.13 -9.24 5.97
N TYR A 33 1.22 -10.11 5.51
CA TYR A 33 -0.02 -9.66 4.86
C TYR A 33 -0.97 -8.95 5.80
N VAL A 34 -1.10 -9.41 7.05
CA VAL A 34 -1.93 -8.72 8.05
C VAL A 34 -1.45 -7.30 8.25
N GLN A 35 -0.13 -7.11 8.42
CA GLN A 35 0.45 -5.77 8.56
C GLN A 35 0.20 -4.89 7.33
N LEU A 36 0.45 -5.43 6.13
CA LEU A 36 0.19 -4.70 4.88
C LEU A 36 -1.28 -4.32 4.73
N HIS A 37 -2.19 -5.24 5.05
CA HIS A 37 -3.63 -4.98 5.01
C HIS A 37 -4.03 -3.87 5.97
N ASP A 38 -3.54 -3.89 7.22
CA ASP A 38 -3.87 -2.88 8.22
C ASP A 38 -3.37 -1.49 7.81
N GLU A 39 -2.17 -1.40 7.25
CA GLU A 39 -1.65 -0.15 6.69
C GLU A 39 -2.51 0.38 5.54
N LEU A 40 -2.91 -0.49 4.60
CA LEU A 40 -3.78 -0.12 3.48
C LEU A 40 -5.15 0.34 3.98
N ARG A 41 -5.71 -0.37 4.96
CA ARG A 41 -6.98 -0.02 5.60
C ARG A 41 -6.91 1.36 6.23
N ILE A 42 -5.91 1.63 7.07
CA ILE A 42 -5.71 2.94 7.71
C ILE A 42 -5.59 4.04 6.66
N ARG A 43 -4.86 3.79 5.57
CA ARG A 43 -4.69 4.76 4.50
C ARG A 43 -6.00 5.06 3.78
N LEU A 44 -6.81 4.04 3.49
CA LEU A 44 -8.11 4.23 2.85
C LEU A 44 -9.08 4.96 3.78
N GLU A 45 -9.16 4.56 5.04
CA GLU A 45 -9.99 5.22 6.06
C GLU A 45 -9.57 6.68 6.29
N GLY A 46 -8.26 6.97 6.31
CA GLY A 46 -7.74 8.34 6.44
C GLY A 46 -7.86 9.18 5.16
N GLY A 47 -7.78 8.55 3.99
CA GLY A 47 -7.94 9.19 2.69
C GLY A 47 -9.39 9.57 2.39
N ASP A 48 -10.35 8.72 2.77
CA ASP A 48 -11.79 8.98 2.63
C ASP A 48 -12.24 10.21 3.43
N VAL A 49 -11.63 10.43 4.60
CA VAL A 49 -11.90 11.60 5.46
C VAL A 49 -11.43 12.91 4.83
N ALA A 50 -10.34 12.89 4.04
CA ALA A 50 -9.86 14.06 3.32
C ALA A 50 -10.68 14.33 2.03
N ALA A 51 -11.11 13.28 1.33
CA ALA A 51 -11.94 13.39 0.12
C ALA A 51 -13.38 13.85 0.41
N THR A 52 -13.93 13.51 1.57
CA THR A 52 -15.31 13.90 1.97
C THR A 52 -15.42 15.37 2.45
N ARG A 53 -14.30 16.11 2.59
CA ARG A 53 -14.29 17.52 3.04
C ARG A 53 -13.92 18.53 1.94
N GLY A 54 -14.02 18.16 0.66
CA GLY A 54 -13.91 19.06 -0.49
C GLY A 54 -15.26 19.21 -1.18
#